data_AF-K6TUY2-F1
#
_entry.id   AF-K6TUY2-F1
#
_cell.length_a   1.000
_cell.length_b   1.000
_cell.length_c   1.000
_cell.angle_alpha   90.00
_cell.angle_beta   90.00
_cell.angle_gamma   90.00
#
_symmetry.space_group_name_H-M   'P 1'
#
loop_
_entity.id
_entity.type
_entity.pdbx_description
1 polymer ?
#
loop_
_entity_poly.entity_id
_entity_poly.type
_entity_poly.pdbx_seq_one_letter_code
_entity_poly.pdbx_strand_id
1 'polypeptide(L)' 'MNLGKLNEKCPKCGSKDKTLNRRLDSQHRAFGTTQTLACSDCGYVFKSREDEKE' A
#
# COMPACT_ATOMS: atom_id res chain seq x y z
N MET A 1 8.57 0.02 -7.57
CA MET A 1 7.21 0.60 -7.49
C MET A 1 7.03 1.56 -8.65
N ASN A 2 6.00 1.41 -9.48
CA ASN A 2 5.72 2.35 -10.57
C ASN A 2 5.11 3.63 -9.96
N LEU A 3 5.85 4.74 -10.04
CA LEU A 3 5.55 5.99 -9.31
C LEU A 3 4.19 6.61 -9.71
N GLY A 4 3.68 6.28 -10.90
CA GLY A 4 2.41 6.79 -11.42
C GLY A 4 1.19 6.45 -10.54
N LYS A 5 1.12 5.22 -10.01
CA LYS A 5 -0.02 4.75 -9.19
C LYS A 5 -0.09 5.41 -7.81
N LEU A 6 1.00 6.01 -7.35
CA LEU A 6 1.04 6.67 -6.04
C LEU A 6 0.23 7.97 -6.05
N ASN A 7 0.21 8.68 -7.17
CA ASN A 7 -0.52 9.96 -7.33
C ASN A 7 -1.97 9.81 -7.77
N GLU A 8 -2.42 8.59 -8.10
CA GLU A 8 -3.80 8.34 -8.50
C GLU A 8 -4.77 8.65 -7.37
N LYS A 9 -5.83 9.39 -7.68
CA LYS A 9 -6.93 9.64 -6.75
C LYS A 9 -7.60 8.32 -6.36
N CYS A 10 -8.03 8.22 -5.11
CA CYS A 10 -8.84 7.11 -4.63
C CYS A 10 -10.15 7.06 -5.40
N PRO A 11 -10.54 5.89 -5.96
CA PRO A 11 -11.78 5.76 -6.71
C PRO A 11 -13.03 5.89 -5.83
N LYS A 12 -12.92 5.71 -4.50
CA LYS A 12 -14.06 5.80 -3.57
C LYS A 12 -14.31 7.19 -3.02
N CYS A 13 -13.25 7.89 -2.58
CA CYS A 13 -13.38 9.19 -1.91
C CYS A 13 -12.69 10.34 -2.64
N GLY A 14 -11.95 10.06 -3.72
CA GLY A 14 -11.23 11.09 -4.48
C GLY A 14 -9.92 11.58 -3.83
N SER A 15 -9.64 11.16 -2.59
CA SER A 15 -8.40 11.52 -1.87
C SER A 15 -7.16 11.01 -2.58
N LYS A 16 -6.07 11.79 -2.51
CA LYS A 16 -4.75 11.38 -3.00
C LYS A 16 -3.89 10.77 -1.90
N ASP A 17 -4.31 10.90 -0.65
CA ASP A 17 -3.52 10.44 0.48
C ASP A 17 -3.62 8.93 0.63
N LYS A 18 -2.44 8.32 0.71
CA LYS A 18 -2.28 6.87 0.80
C LYS A 18 -1.35 6.53 1.95
N THR A 19 -1.71 5.51 2.69
CA THR A 19 -0.90 4.91 3.74
C THR A 19 -0.30 3.62 3.23
N LEU A 20 1.02 3.51 3.33
CA LEU A 20 1.77 2.30 3.00
C LEU A 20 2.03 1.51 4.30
N ASN A 21 1.37 0.37 4.46
CA ASN A 21 1.64 -0.54 5.56
C ASN A 21 2.75 -1.51 5.16
N ARG A 22 3.81 -1.54 5.98
CA ARG A 22 4.93 -2.45 5.81
C ARG A 22 4.95 -3.44 6.96
N ARG A 23 5.19 -4.71 6.64
CA ARG A 23 5.48 -5.74 7.63
C ARG A 23 6.99 -5.92 7.70
N LEU A 24 7.57 -5.58 8.84
CA LEU A 24 8.95 -5.92 9.13
C LEU A 24 9.05 -7.42 9.45
N ASP A 25 10.14 -8.03 9.01
CA ASP A 25 10.46 -9.40 9.37
C ASP A 25 10.70 -9.48 10.89
N SER A 26 10.13 -10.50 11.51
CA SER A 26 10.15 -10.64 12.97
C SER A 26 11.54 -11.03 13.51
N GLN A 27 12.32 -11.77 12.73
CA GLN A 27 13.68 -12.19 13.11
C GLN A 27 14.70 -11.13 12.70
N HIS A 28 14.57 -10.61 11.49
CA HIS A 28 15.49 -9.64 10.91
C HIS A 28 14.77 -8.34 10.61
N ARG A 29 14.53 -7.52 11.65
CA ARG A 29 13.77 -6.24 11.57
C ARG A 29 14.28 -5.21 10.55
N ALA A 30 15.47 -5.43 9.98
CA ALA A 30 16.01 -4.65 8.88
C ALA A 30 15.32 -4.95 7.53
N PHE A 31 14.71 -6.13 7.36
CA PHE A 31 13.98 -6.50 6.17
C PHE A 31 12.50 -6.20 6.35
N GLY A 32 11.92 -5.51 5.36
CA GLY A 32 10.51 -5.16 5.34
C GLY A 32 9.89 -5.54 4.01
N THR A 33 8.66 -6.04 4.08
CA THR A 33 7.84 -6.32 2.90
C THR A 33 6.65 -5.39 2.89
N THR A 34 6.24 -4.94 1.70
CA THR A 34 5.01 -4.18 1.54
C THR A 34 3.84 -5.10 1.88
N GLN A 35 2.95 -4.66 2.77
CA GLN A 35 1.77 -5.44 3.16
C GLN A 35 0.54 -4.96 2.39
N THR A 36 0.25 -3.66 2.49
CA THR A 36 -0.85 -3.03 1.77
C THR A 36 -0.52 -1.58 1.45
N LEU A 37 -1.10 -1.07 0.36
CA LEU A 37 -1.23 0.35 0.08
C LEU A 37 -2.71 0.69 0.11
N ALA A 38 -3.13 1.50 1.09
CA ALA A 38 -4.53 1.86 1.28
C ALA A 38 -4.71 3.39 1.26
N CYS A 39 -5.91 3.84 0.91
CA CYS A 39 -6.30 5.24 1.06
C CYS A 39 -6.37 5.60 2.54
N SER A 40 -5.76 6.71 2.93
CA SER A 40 -5.72 7.16 4.32
C SER A 40 -7.11 7.56 4.85
N ASP A 41 -7.98 8.06 3.98
CA ASP A 41 -9.27 8.63 4.41
C ASP A 41 -10.40 7.61 4.47
N CYS A 42 -10.45 6.68 3.50
CA CYS A 42 -11.56 5.73 3.38
C CYS A 42 -11.13 4.25 3.51
N GLY A 43 -9.84 3.98 3.63
CA GLY A 43 -9.33 2.61 3.76
C GLY A 43 -9.34 1.78 2.47
N TYR A 44 -9.68 2.36 1.31
CA TYR A 44 -9.66 1.64 0.03
C TYR A 44 -8.27 1.05 -0.27
N VAL A 45 -8.18 -0.26 -0.48
CA VAL A 45 -6.91 -0.95 -0.75
C VAL A 45 -6.59 -0.90 -2.25
N PHE A 46 -5.48 -0.26 -2.59
CA PHE A 46 -4.96 -0.17 -3.97
C PHE A 46 -4.10 -1.38 -4.34
N LYS A 47 -3.37 -1.92 -3.36
CA LYS A 47 -2.51 -3.09 -3.54
C LYS A 47 -2.39 -3.82 -2.22
N SER A 48 -2.45 -5.13 -2.27
CA SER A 48 -2.22 -6.06 -1.16
C SER A 48 -1.06 -7.01 -1.50
N ARG A 49 -0.58 -7.76 -0.51
CA ARG A 49 0.42 -8.83 -0.73
C ARG A 49 -0.08 -9.96 -1.62
N GLU A 50 -1.38 -10.19 -1.66
CA GLU A 50 -1.97 -11.25 -2.46
C GLU A 50 -1.83 -10.93 -3.95
N ASP A 51 -1.90 -9.65 -4.32
CA ASP A 51 -1.67 -9.15 -5.68
C ASP A 51 -0.20 -9.25 -6.16
N GLU A 52 0.74 -9.65 -5.31
CA GLU A 52 2.18 -9.77 -5.65
C GLU A 52 2.62 -11.23 -5.88
N LYS A 53 1.73 -12.21 -5.70
CA LYS A 53 2.05 -13.64 -5.87
C LYS A 53 1.74 -14.20 -7.26
N GLU A 54 1.30 -13.37 -8.20
CA GLU A 54 1.05 -13.75 -9.60
C GLU A 54 2.22 -13.38 -10.52
#